data_AF-A0A847YT60-F1
#
_entry.id   AF-A0A847YT60-F1
#
_cell.length_a   1.000
_cell.length_b   1.000
_cell.length_c   1.000
_cell.angle_alpha   90.00
_cell.angle_beta   90.00
_cell.angle_gamma   90.00
#
_symmetry.space_group_name_H-M   'P 1'
#
loop_
_entity.id
_entity.type
_entity.pdbx_description
1 polymer ?
#
loop_
_entity_poly.entity_id
_entity_poly.type
_entity_poly.pdbx_seq_one_letter_code
_entity_poly.pdbx_strand_id
1 'polypeptide(L)'
;MALVADSAAFVWAPEFGRQIVLQTTNGFVEMLSFLPPVFIILGLLDVWVPREVVISHLGGGSGLRGMTLAIFLGAAAAGPLYGAFPVAAVMMKKGASLYNVMLFLGAWSTLKIPMFLFETQYLGLTFSVTRWVCSLVGIVVMAFLIDRWVPEREKQEIYNKHQA
;
A
#
# COMPACT_ATOMS: atom_id res chain seq x y z
N MET A 1 15.49 -3.73 19.04
CA MET A 1 15.76 -5.16 18.78
C MET A 1 16.88 -5.33 17.76
N ALA A 2 16.79 -4.74 16.57
CA ALA A 2 17.88 -4.75 15.57
C ALA A 2 19.22 -4.22 16.11
N LEU A 3 19.24 -3.03 16.73
CA LEU A 3 20.47 -2.43 17.28
C LEU A 3 21.15 -3.27 18.38
N VAL A 4 20.38 -4.04 19.16
CA VAL A 4 20.90 -4.92 20.22
C VAL A 4 21.54 -6.18 19.62
N ALA A 5 20.90 -6.74 18.58
CA ALA A 5 21.46 -7.85 17.81
C ALA A 5 22.72 -7.42 17.02
N ASP A 6 22.72 -6.21 16.47
CA ASP A 6 23.86 -5.63 15.73
C ASP A 6 25.07 -5.44 16.66
N SER A 7 24.85 -4.92 17.87
CA SER A 7 25.92 -4.79 18.88
C SER A 7 26.48 -6.13 19.35
N ALA A 8 25.65 -7.18 19.47
CA ALA A 8 26.11 -8.52 19.81
C ALA A 8 26.90 -9.18 18.68
N ALA A 9 26.47 -8.98 17.42
CA ALA A 9 27.18 -9.45 16.23
C ALA A 9 28.53 -8.74 16.03
N PHE A 10 28.63 -7.45 16.38
CA PHE A 10 29.87 -6.68 16.31
C PHE A 10 30.96 -7.21 17.25
N VAL A 11 30.58 -7.75 18.42
CA VAL A 11 31.50 -8.35 19.40
C VAL A 11 31.98 -9.74 18.94
N TRP A 12 31.15 -10.50 18.22
CA TRP A 12 31.48 -11.86 17.77
C TRP A 12 32.15 -11.94 16.39
N ALA A 13 31.83 -11.03 15.48
CA ALA A 13 32.37 -10.99 14.11
C ALA A 13 32.42 -9.53 13.60
N PRO A 14 33.54 -8.80 13.80
CA PRO A 14 33.64 -7.36 13.50
C PRO A 14 33.37 -7.00 12.04
N GLU A 15 33.82 -7.84 11.11
CA GLU A 15 33.60 -7.69 9.66
C GLU A 15 32.11 -7.83 9.28
N PHE A 16 31.40 -8.79 9.88
CA PHE A 16 29.98 -9.04 9.61
C PHE A 16 29.09 -8.00 10.31
N GLY A 17 29.43 -7.61 11.53
CA GLY A 17 28.72 -6.57 12.28
C GLY A 17 28.72 -5.22 11.55
N ARG A 18 29.84 -4.83 10.92
CA ARG A 18 29.91 -3.61 10.12
C ARG A 18 28.96 -3.64 8.91
N GLN A 19 28.85 -4.79 8.23
CA GLN A 19 27.92 -4.93 7.11
C GLN A 19 26.46 -4.85 7.55
N ILE A 20 26.12 -5.45 8.70
CA ILE A 20 24.75 -5.37 9.24
C ILE A 20 24.39 -3.94 9.61
N VAL A 21 25.24 -3.24 10.36
CA VAL A 21 24.99 -1.83 10.74
C VAL A 21 24.83 -0.94 9.51
N LEU A 22 25.64 -1.15 8.47
CA LEU A 22 25.52 -0.41 7.22
C LEU A 22 24.20 -0.72 6.50
N GLN A 23 23.79 -1.98 6.42
CA GLN A 23 22.51 -2.39 5.82
C GLN A 23 21.32 -1.79 6.59
N THR A 24 21.33 -1.88 7.92
CA THR A 24 20.31 -1.29 8.80
C THR A 24 20.22 0.22 8.62
N THR A 25 21.36 0.91 8.61
CA THR A 25 21.42 2.37 8.45
C THR A 25 20.95 2.79 7.06
N ASN A 26 21.38 2.09 6.01
CA ASN A 26 20.97 2.37 4.63
C ASN A 26 19.47 2.16 4.45
N GLY A 27 18.91 1.05 4.96
CA GLY A 27 17.47 0.81 4.93
C GLY A 27 16.69 1.89 5.69
N PHE A 28 17.18 2.33 6.85
CA PHE A 28 16.56 3.42 7.61
C PHE A 28 16.59 4.76 6.85
N VAL A 29 17.74 5.11 6.26
CA VAL A 29 17.88 6.33 5.46
C VAL A 29 17.02 6.27 4.20
N GLU A 30 16.90 5.11 3.56
CA GLU A 30 16.01 4.91 2.42
C GLU A 30 14.55 5.11 2.82
N MET A 31 14.11 4.53 3.95
CA MET A 31 12.76 4.76 4.50
C MET A 31 12.50 6.24 4.77
N LEU A 32 13.47 6.95 5.35
CA LEU A 32 13.34 8.38 5.64
C LEU A 32 13.33 9.23 4.37
N SER A 33 14.11 8.86 3.36
CA SER A 33 14.19 9.56 2.07
C SER A 33 12.92 9.41 1.24
N PHE A 34 12.12 8.35 1.47
CA PHE A 34 10.82 8.17 0.83
C PHE A 34 9.70 9.04 1.44
N LEU A 35 9.83 9.51 2.68
CA LEU A 35 8.80 10.32 3.35
C LEU A 35 8.53 11.67 2.64
N PRO A 36 9.54 12.51 2.31
CA PRO A 36 9.29 13.80 1.67
C PRO A 36 8.55 13.68 0.32
N PRO A 37 8.96 12.80 -0.61
CA PRO A 37 8.20 12.59 -1.85
C PRO A 37 6.77 12.12 -1.61
N VAL A 38 6.54 11.20 -0.66
CA VAL A 38 5.19 10.71 -0.32
C VAL A 38 4.31 11.84 0.20
N PHE A 39 4.82 12.72 1.06
CA PHE A 39 4.06 13.87 1.56
C PHE A 39 3.75 14.90 0.46
N ILE A 40 4.66 15.11 -0.49
CA ILE A 40 4.40 15.98 -1.65
C ILE A 40 3.29 15.40 -2.51
N ILE A 41 3.35 14.10 -2.83
CA ILE A 41 2.29 13.41 -3.60
C ILE A 41 0.97 13.44 -2.83
N LEU A 42 1.01 13.28 -1.51
CA LEU A 42 -0.17 13.38 -0.65
C LEU A 42 -0.80 14.78 -0.72
N GLY A 43 -0.01 15.84 -0.56
CA GLY A 43 -0.49 17.21 -0.64
C GLY A 43 -1.04 17.54 -2.04
N LEU A 44 -0.35 17.07 -3.08
CA LEU A 44 -0.84 17.18 -4.45
C LEU A 44 -2.17 16.45 -4.61
N LEU A 45 -2.29 15.17 -4.23
CA LEU A 45 -3.55 14.43 -4.30
C LEU A 45 -4.67 15.10 -3.50
N ASP A 46 -4.36 15.69 -2.34
CA ASP A 46 -5.34 16.39 -1.52
C ASP A 46 -5.91 17.64 -2.22
N VAL A 47 -5.08 18.38 -2.97
CA VAL A 47 -5.52 19.57 -3.70
C VAL A 47 -6.05 19.25 -5.10
N TRP A 48 -5.44 18.32 -5.82
CA TRP A 48 -5.72 18.07 -7.25
C TRP A 48 -6.96 17.23 -7.51
N VAL A 49 -7.28 16.27 -6.63
CA VAL A 49 -8.39 15.34 -6.88
C VAL A 49 -9.61 15.82 -6.10
N PRO A 50 -10.66 16.36 -6.75
CA PRO A 50 -11.84 16.83 -6.04
C PRO A 50 -12.50 15.70 -5.26
N ARG A 51 -13.08 16.02 -4.11
CA ARG A 51 -13.81 15.05 -3.28
C ARG A 51 -14.93 14.38 -4.08
N GLU A 52 -15.60 15.12 -4.95
CA GLU A 52 -16.70 14.67 -5.80
C GLU A 52 -16.25 13.57 -6.77
N VAL A 53 -15.03 13.68 -7.30
CA VAL A 53 -14.43 12.66 -8.18
C VAL A 53 -14.17 11.37 -7.40
N VAL A 54 -13.63 11.49 -6.18
CA VAL A 54 -13.39 10.33 -5.31
C VAL A 54 -14.70 9.65 -4.94
N ILE A 55 -15.72 10.40 -4.52
CA ILE A 55 -17.02 9.82 -4.15
C ILE A 55 -17.69 9.14 -5.35
N SER A 56 -17.67 9.77 -6.53
CA SER A 56 -18.31 9.22 -7.73
C SER A 56 -17.63 7.94 -8.25
N HIS A 57 -16.30 7.84 -8.16
CA HIS A 57 -15.56 6.72 -8.74
C HIS A 57 -15.11 5.68 -7.71
N LEU A 58 -14.91 6.05 -6.46
CA LEU A 58 -14.37 5.19 -5.40
C LEU A 58 -15.25 5.14 -4.15
N GLY A 59 -16.38 5.85 -4.11
CA GLY A 59 -17.34 5.80 -3.00
C GLY A 59 -18.17 4.51 -2.95
N GLY A 60 -19.05 4.39 -1.96
CA GLY A 60 -19.85 3.17 -1.73
C GLY A 60 -20.77 2.78 -2.90
N GLY A 61 -21.15 3.72 -3.76
CA GLY A 61 -21.99 3.48 -4.95
C GLY A 61 -21.23 3.12 -6.23
N SER A 62 -19.89 3.05 -6.20
CA SER A 62 -19.08 2.89 -7.41
C SER A 62 -19.19 1.52 -8.08
N GLY A 63 -19.64 0.50 -7.33
CA GLY A 63 -19.72 -0.88 -7.79
C GLY A 63 -18.43 -1.37 -8.46
N LEU A 64 -18.58 -2.05 -9.60
CA LEU A 64 -17.45 -2.63 -10.34
C LEU A 64 -16.47 -1.58 -10.89
N ARG A 65 -16.93 -0.36 -11.20
CA ARG A 65 -16.07 0.72 -11.72
C ARG A 65 -15.05 1.18 -10.68
N GLY A 66 -15.45 1.27 -9.41
CA GLY A 66 -14.52 1.64 -8.35
C GLY A 66 -13.55 0.54 -8.00
N MET A 67 -13.98 -0.72 -8.07
CA MET A 67 -13.10 -1.87 -7.89
C MET A 67 -11.97 -1.88 -8.93
N THR A 68 -12.30 -1.77 -10.21
CA THR A 68 -11.28 -1.78 -11.27
C THR A 68 -10.36 -0.58 -11.18
N LEU A 69 -10.90 0.61 -10.85
CA LEU A 69 -10.09 1.82 -10.69
C LEU A 69 -9.15 1.73 -9.48
N ALA A 70 -9.63 1.24 -8.33
CA ALA A 70 -8.81 1.07 -7.13
C ALA A 70 -7.64 0.11 -7.37
N ILE A 71 -7.91 -1.02 -8.02
CA ILE A 71 -6.89 -2.01 -8.36
C ILE A 71 -5.88 -1.42 -9.34
N PHE A 72 -6.34 -0.70 -10.37
CA PHE A 72 -5.46 -0.07 -11.36
C PHE A 72 -4.57 0.99 -10.72
N LEU A 73 -5.13 1.89 -9.90
CA LEU A 73 -4.38 2.91 -9.18
C LEU A 73 -3.34 2.29 -8.23
N GLY A 74 -3.71 1.23 -7.51
CA GLY A 74 -2.77 0.52 -6.62
C GLY A 74 -1.67 -0.21 -7.39
N ALA A 75 -2.00 -0.89 -8.50
CA ALA A 75 -1.03 -1.62 -9.31
C ALA A 75 -0.05 -0.71 -10.06
N ALA A 76 -0.51 0.48 -10.47
CA ALA A 76 0.32 1.51 -11.11
C ALA A 76 1.20 2.28 -10.12
N ALA A 77 0.89 2.22 -8.82
CA ALA A 77 1.63 2.94 -7.81
C ALA A 77 3.02 2.31 -7.57
N ALA A 78 4.03 3.17 -7.60
CA ALA A 78 5.42 2.81 -7.37
C ALA A 78 5.83 3.12 -5.93
N GLY A 79 6.79 2.34 -5.43
CA GLY A 79 7.38 2.54 -4.13
C GLY A 79 6.88 1.57 -3.05
N PRO A 80 7.35 1.80 -1.82
CA PRO A 80 7.10 0.92 -0.68
C PRO A 80 5.68 1.06 -0.15
N LEU A 81 5.16 -0.02 0.43
CA LEU A 81 3.76 -0.10 0.89
C LEU A 81 3.43 0.95 1.96
N TYR A 82 4.41 1.33 2.79
CA TYR A 82 4.17 2.34 3.83
C TYR A 82 3.79 3.71 3.25
N GLY A 83 4.20 4.03 2.01
CA GLY A 83 3.79 5.24 1.30
C GLY A 83 2.34 5.22 0.80
N ALA A 84 1.71 4.03 0.74
CA ALA A 84 0.33 3.87 0.33
C ALA A 84 -0.67 4.28 1.44
N PHE A 85 -0.28 4.16 2.72
CA PHE A 85 -1.19 4.47 3.83
C PHE A 85 -1.60 5.95 3.92
N PRO A 86 -0.68 6.93 3.74
CA PRO A 86 -1.07 8.33 3.69
C PRO A 86 -2.05 8.62 2.53
N VAL A 87 -1.84 8.00 1.36
CA VAL A 87 -2.76 8.13 0.22
C VAL A 87 -4.12 7.52 0.54
N ALA A 88 -4.14 6.33 1.14
CA ALA A 88 -5.36 5.67 1.59
C ALA A 88 -6.12 6.54 2.62
N ALA A 89 -5.42 7.20 3.54
CA ALA A 89 -6.04 8.12 4.50
C ALA A 89 -6.74 9.30 3.79
N VAL A 90 -6.12 9.88 2.76
CA VAL A 90 -6.75 10.95 1.95
C VAL A 90 -7.93 10.40 1.15
N MET A 91 -7.83 9.22 0.55
CA MET A 91 -8.96 8.58 -0.14
C MET A 91 -10.16 8.40 0.80
N MET A 92 -9.92 7.92 2.02
CA MET A 92 -10.95 7.76 3.05
C MET A 92 -11.53 9.11 3.46
N LYS A 93 -10.69 10.13 3.72
CA LYS A 93 -11.13 11.50 4.02
C LYS A 93 -12.05 12.06 2.93
N LYS A 94 -11.75 11.75 1.67
CA LYS A 94 -12.53 12.18 0.51
C LYS A 94 -13.77 11.32 0.23
N GLY A 95 -14.07 10.32 1.05
CA GLY A 95 -15.29 9.52 0.96
C GLY A 95 -15.18 8.29 0.06
N ALA A 96 -13.97 7.79 -0.20
CA ALA A 96 -13.80 6.46 -0.78
C ALA A 96 -14.33 5.38 0.19
N SER A 97 -14.93 4.33 -0.36
CA SER A 97 -15.40 3.19 0.44
C SER A 97 -14.21 2.42 1.03
N LEU A 98 -14.38 1.88 2.23
CA LEU A 98 -13.38 1.03 2.87
C LEU A 98 -12.98 -0.14 1.96
N TYR A 99 -13.97 -0.76 1.30
CA TYR A 99 -13.75 -1.79 0.29
C TYR A 99 -12.76 -1.36 -0.81
N ASN A 100 -12.98 -0.21 -1.46
CA ASN A 100 -12.11 0.26 -2.54
C ASN A 100 -10.72 0.67 -2.03
N VAL A 101 -10.63 1.21 -0.81
CA VAL A 101 -9.34 1.53 -0.17
C VAL A 101 -8.54 0.26 0.12
N MET A 102 -9.19 -0.80 0.59
CA MET A 102 -8.54 -2.09 0.81
C MET A 102 -8.08 -2.75 -0.49
N LEU A 103 -8.88 -2.65 -1.57
CA LEU A 103 -8.47 -3.09 -2.90
C LEU A 103 -7.24 -2.34 -3.40
N PHE A 104 -7.20 -1.02 -3.22
CA PHE A 104 -6.06 -0.19 -3.58
C PHE A 104 -4.79 -0.60 -2.82
N LEU A 105 -4.87 -0.75 -1.50
CA LEU A 105 -3.73 -1.19 -0.67
C LEU A 105 -3.27 -2.61 -1.05
N GLY A 106 -4.21 -3.53 -1.27
CA GLY A 106 -3.91 -4.90 -1.69
C GLY A 106 -3.23 -4.97 -3.06
N ALA A 107 -3.69 -4.16 -4.01
CA ALA A 107 -3.09 -4.06 -5.34
C ALA A 107 -1.69 -3.45 -5.29
N TRP A 108 -1.48 -2.38 -4.52
CA TRP A 108 -0.16 -1.79 -4.28
C TRP A 108 0.81 -2.83 -3.69
N SER A 109 0.31 -3.68 -2.79
CA SER A 109 1.15 -4.70 -2.15
C SER A 109 1.57 -5.85 -3.10
N THR A 110 0.73 -6.27 -4.05
CA THR A 110 0.90 -7.59 -4.70
C THR A 110 0.82 -7.61 -6.23
N LEU A 111 0.31 -6.54 -6.87
CA LEU A 111 0.01 -6.51 -8.31
C LEU A 111 0.95 -5.59 -9.10
N LYS A 112 2.13 -5.27 -8.55
CA LYS A 112 3.11 -4.38 -9.18
C LYS A 112 3.56 -4.91 -10.56
N ILE A 113 3.50 -4.05 -11.57
CA ILE A 113 3.89 -4.38 -12.95
C ILE A 113 5.37 -4.82 -13.03
N PRO A 114 6.35 -4.11 -12.43
CA PRO A 114 7.75 -4.54 -12.49
C PRO A 114 7.97 -5.92 -11.87
N MET A 115 7.28 -6.21 -10.77
CA MET A 115 7.37 -7.51 -10.09
C MET A 115 6.86 -8.64 -11.00
N PHE A 116 5.71 -8.45 -11.64
CA PHE A 116 5.17 -9.43 -12.58
C PHE A 116 6.10 -9.71 -13.77
N LEU A 117 6.76 -8.67 -14.29
CA LEU A 117 7.76 -8.82 -15.36
C LEU A 117 8.97 -9.63 -14.87
N PHE A 118 9.51 -9.30 -13.69
CA PHE A 118 10.61 -10.07 -13.10
C PHE A 118 10.24 -11.53 -12.85
N GLU A 119 9.05 -11.79 -12.29
CA GLU A 119 8.53 -13.14 -12.11
C GLU A 119 8.44 -13.89 -13.44
N THR A 120 7.99 -13.22 -14.51
CA THR A 120 7.87 -13.84 -15.83
C THR A 120 9.23 -14.22 -16.39
N GLN A 121 10.25 -13.38 -16.18
CA GLN A 121 11.62 -13.65 -16.65
C GLN A 121 12.30 -14.77 -15.87
N TYR A 122 12.12 -14.84 -14.55
CA TYR A 122 12.87 -15.79 -13.69
C TYR A 122 12.12 -17.08 -13.39
N LEU A 123 10.79 -17.05 -13.32
CA LEU A 123 9.95 -18.18 -12.88
C LEU A 123 8.98 -18.66 -13.97
N GLY A 124 8.89 -17.93 -15.08
CA GLY A 124 8.04 -18.25 -16.23
C GLY A 124 6.63 -17.67 -16.15
N LEU A 125 5.96 -17.63 -17.30
CA LEU A 125 4.65 -17.00 -17.45
C LEU A 125 3.55 -17.73 -16.68
N THR A 126 3.55 -19.06 -16.68
CA THR A 126 2.52 -19.87 -16.00
C THR A 126 2.49 -19.59 -14.50
N PHE A 127 3.66 -19.52 -13.85
CA PHE A 127 3.76 -19.17 -12.44
C PHE A 127 3.27 -17.75 -12.18
N SER A 128 3.75 -16.80 -12.98
CA SER A 128 3.46 -15.37 -12.80
C SER A 128 1.98 -15.06 -12.92
N VAL A 129 1.32 -15.58 -13.97
CA VAL A 129 -0.13 -15.40 -14.17
C VAL A 129 -0.93 -16.07 -13.07
N THR A 130 -0.58 -17.30 -12.68
CA THR A 130 -1.29 -18.02 -11.61
C THR A 130 -1.20 -17.25 -10.29
N ARG A 131 0.01 -16.81 -9.90
CA ARG A 131 0.21 -16.01 -8.69
C ARG A 131 -0.56 -14.69 -8.77
N TRP A 132 -0.53 -14.01 -9.91
CA TRP A 132 -1.20 -12.72 -10.09
C TRP A 132 -2.73 -12.86 -9.96
N VAL A 133 -3.32 -13.89 -10.57
CA VAL A 133 -4.76 -14.19 -10.45
C VAL A 133 -5.12 -14.58 -9.01
N CYS A 134 -4.34 -15.46 -8.37
CA CYS A 134 -4.56 -15.82 -6.97
C CYS A 134 -4.48 -14.59 -6.05
N SER A 135 -3.52 -13.69 -6.30
CA SER A 135 -3.38 -12.44 -5.54
C SER A 135 -4.59 -11.53 -5.76
N LEU A 136 -5.04 -11.37 -7.01
CA LEU A 136 -6.22 -10.58 -7.35
C LEU A 136 -7.48 -11.11 -6.64
N VAL A 137 -7.70 -12.42 -6.67
CA VAL A 137 -8.83 -13.03 -5.94
C VAL A 137 -8.68 -12.82 -4.43
N GLY A 138 -7.47 -13.03 -3.90
CA GLY A 138 -7.16 -12.85 -2.49
C GLY A 138 -7.47 -11.43 -1.99
N ILE A 139 -7.05 -10.40 -2.72
CA ILE A 139 -7.31 -9.00 -2.32
C ILE A 139 -8.81 -8.68 -2.35
N VAL A 140 -9.56 -9.22 -3.32
CA VAL A 140 -11.00 -8.98 -3.45
C VAL A 140 -11.76 -9.63 -2.30
N VAL A 141 -11.43 -10.88 -1.99
CA VAL A 141 -12.02 -11.61 -0.86
C VAL A 141 -11.68 -10.91 0.45
N MET A 142 -10.41 -10.53 0.66
CA MET A 142 -9.99 -9.84 1.89
C MET A 142 -10.65 -8.47 2.03
N ALA A 143 -10.70 -7.67 0.97
CA ALA A 143 -11.38 -6.37 0.99
C ALA A 143 -12.87 -6.52 1.33
N PHE A 144 -13.54 -7.54 0.78
CA PHE A 144 -14.93 -7.84 1.09
C PHE A 144 -15.13 -8.29 2.54
N LEU A 145 -14.28 -9.18 3.05
CA LEU A 145 -14.35 -9.66 4.43
C LEU A 145 -14.13 -8.51 5.42
N ILE A 146 -13.11 -7.69 5.21
CA ILE A 146 -12.82 -6.53 6.06
C ILE A 146 -13.99 -5.55 6.03
N ASP A 147 -14.48 -5.19 4.84
CA ASP A 147 -15.61 -4.28 4.73
C ASP A 147 -16.86 -4.83 5.43
N ARG A 148 -17.08 -6.15 5.43
CA ARG A 148 -18.23 -6.75 6.10
C ARG A 148 -18.07 -6.90 7.61
N TRP A 149 -16.85 -7.13 8.09
CA TRP A 149 -16.58 -7.41 9.50
C TRP A 149 -16.38 -6.14 10.33
N VAL A 150 -15.89 -5.06 9.72
CA VAL A 150 -15.72 -3.78 10.42
C VAL A 150 -17.10 -3.14 10.67
N PRO A 151 -17.48 -2.86 11.93
CA PRO A 151 -18.75 -2.23 12.25
C PRO A 151 -18.89 -0.85 11.62
N GLU A 152 -20.09 -0.53 11.13
CA GLU A 152 -20.37 0.78 10.51
C GLU A 152 -20.08 1.98 11.43
N ARG A 153 -20.17 1.80 12.75
CA ARG A 153 -19.79 2.83 13.74
C ARG A 153 -18.31 3.19 13.66
N GLU A 154 -17.44 2.19 13.52
CA GLU A 154 -16.00 2.38 13.44
C GLU A 154 -15.62 2.98 12.09
N LYS A 155 -16.28 2.56 11.00
CA LYS A 155 -16.15 3.22 9.70
C LYS A 155 -16.53 4.70 9.79
N GLN A 156 -17.68 5.01 10.39
CA GLN A 156 -18.16 6.39 10.58
C GLN A 156 -17.23 7.21 11.47
N GLU A 157 -16.64 6.64 12.52
CA GLU A 157 -15.61 7.33 13.32
C GLU A 157 -14.37 7.69 12.49
N ILE A 158 -13.92 6.79 11.61
CA ILE A 158 -12.80 7.06 10.70
C ILE A 158 -13.16 8.17 9.71
N TYR A 159 -14.37 8.15 9.14
CA TYR A 159 -14.85 9.19 8.24
C TYR A 159 -15.05 10.55 8.94
N ASN A 160 -15.54 10.56 10.18
CA ASN A 160 -15.85 11.77 10.95
C ASN A 160 -14.58 12.43 11.51
N LYS A 161 -13.56 11.67 11.90
CA LYS A 161 -12.26 12.21 12.35
C LYS A 161 -11.55 13.07 11.30
N HIS A 162 -11.96 13.01 10.04
CA HIS A 162 -11.28 13.68 8.94
C HIS A 162 -12.18 14.72 8.22
N GLN A 163 -13.38 14.99 8.73
CA GLN A 163 -14.28 16.04 8.21
C GLN A 163 -14.06 17.43 8.85
N ALA A 164 -13.09 17.58 9.75
CA ALA A 164 -12.66 18.86 10.32
C ALA A 164 -11.45 19.45 9.57
#